data_AF-A0A9P2L9R7-F1
#
_entry.id   AF-A0A9P2L9R7-F1
#
_cell.length_a   1.000
_cell.length_b   1.000
_cell.length_c   1.000
_cell.angle_alpha   90.00
_cell.angle_beta   90.00
_cell.angle_gamma   90.00
#
_symmetry.space_group_name_H-M   'P 1'
#
loop_
_entity.id
_entity.type
_entity.pdbx_description
1 polymer ?
#
loop_
_entity_poly.entity_id
_entity_poly.type
_entity_poly.pdbx_seq_one_letter_code
_entity_poly.pdbx_strand_id
1 'polypeptide(L)'
;MGTIPFKFKSDKVPDLLDLITQTPDALFEKVACKKVAATNEEEDFLEKVSKAAENANTPVLMGISAIGELLAHVTDEVRIEAINDIGWLIHSLGVQANAVCKLKEDAEVLLAESRKIKIASENGGLMS
;
A
#
# COMPACT_ATOMS: atom_id res chain seq x y z
N MET A 1 -17.93 11.38 29.03
CA MET A 1 -18.05 11.51 27.56
C MET A 1 -16.69 11.93 27.04
N GLY A 2 -15.93 11.00 26.45
CA GLY A 2 -14.62 11.31 25.86
C GLY A 2 -14.83 11.84 24.43
N THR A 3 -14.47 13.10 24.20
CA THR A 3 -14.45 13.70 22.87
C THR A 3 -13.32 13.07 22.05
N ILE A 4 -13.67 12.43 20.92
CA ILE A 4 -12.72 11.97 19.92
C ILE A 4 -11.96 13.21 19.39
N PRO A 5 -10.60 13.24 19.44
CA PRO A 5 -9.83 14.47 19.30
C PRO A 5 -9.53 14.84 17.85
N PHE A 6 -10.47 14.64 16.93
CA PHE A 6 -10.36 15.13 15.56
C PHE A 6 -11.71 15.61 15.05
N LYS A 7 -11.72 16.83 14.48
CA LYS A 7 -12.83 17.34 13.67
C LYS A 7 -12.49 17.02 12.22
N PHE A 8 -13.29 16.17 11.57
CA PHE A 8 -13.26 16.07 10.11
C PHE A 8 -13.52 17.48 9.56
N LYS A 9 -12.53 18.07 8.88
CA LYS A 9 -12.75 19.30 8.10
C LYS A 9 -13.79 19.00 7.03
N SER A 10 -14.39 20.04 6.44
CA SER A 10 -15.44 19.91 5.41
C SER A 10 -15.08 19.00 4.24
N ASP A 11 -13.78 18.74 4.03
CA ASP A 11 -13.30 17.62 3.22
C ASP A 11 -13.29 16.35 4.10
N LYS A 12 -14.38 15.59 4.02
CA LYS A 12 -14.59 14.32 4.76
C LYS A 12 -13.62 13.19 4.38
N VAL A 13 -12.60 13.49 3.57
CA VAL A 13 -11.56 12.57 3.14
C VAL A 13 -10.26 13.09 3.75
N PRO A 14 -9.70 12.43 4.78
CA PRO A 14 -8.30 12.68 5.09
C PRO A 14 -7.48 12.44 3.82
N ASP A 15 -6.70 13.42 3.40
CA ASP A 15 -5.85 13.32 2.22
C ASP A 15 -4.67 12.40 2.56
N LEU A 16 -4.95 11.12 2.44
CA LEU A 16 -4.04 10.04 2.78
C LEU A 16 -3.23 9.61 1.56
N LEU A 17 -3.48 10.24 0.39
CA LEU A 17 -2.68 10.03 -0.82
C LEU A 17 -1.25 10.52 -0.60
N ASP A 18 -1.07 11.62 0.15
CA ASP A 18 0.24 12.16 0.55
C ASP A 18 1.07 11.19 1.41
N LEU A 19 0.42 10.20 2.04
CA LEU A 19 1.10 9.17 2.84
C LEU A 19 1.46 7.92 2.02
N ILE A 20 1.04 7.83 0.76
CA ILE A 20 1.40 6.73 -0.11
C ILE A 20 2.83 6.96 -0.57
N THR A 21 3.78 6.27 0.04
CA THR A 21 5.14 6.20 -0.48
C THR A 21 5.09 5.54 -1.86
N GLN A 22 5.71 6.16 -2.85
CA GLN A 22 5.83 5.60 -4.19
C GLN A 22 7.21 4.94 -4.33
N THR A 23 7.26 3.86 -5.11
CA THR A 23 8.55 3.31 -5.52
C THR A 23 9.30 4.40 -6.31
N PRO A 24 10.60 4.64 -6.05
CA PRO A 24 11.33 5.70 -6.75
C PRO A 24 11.28 5.52 -8.27
N ASP A 25 10.81 6.52 -9.00
CA ASP A 25 10.68 6.48 -10.48
C ASP A 25 12.00 6.09 -11.16
N ALA A 26 13.13 6.53 -10.61
CA ALA A 26 14.45 6.19 -11.11
C ALA A 26 14.74 4.67 -11.07
N LEU A 27 14.26 3.97 -10.04
CA LEU A 27 14.44 2.53 -9.91
C LEU A 27 13.53 1.78 -10.87
N PHE A 28 12.31 2.26 -11.05
CA PHE A 28 11.39 1.74 -12.06
C PHE A 28 11.95 1.92 -13.47
N GLU A 29 12.42 3.12 -13.82
CA GLU A 29 13.01 3.42 -15.13
C GLU A 29 14.24 2.54 -15.39
N LYS A 30 15.10 2.36 -14.38
CA LYS A 30 16.31 1.53 -14.46
C LYS A 30 15.98 0.07 -14.77
N VAL A 31 15.09 -0.54 -13.99
CA VAL A 31 14.82 -1.98 -14.07
C VAL A 31 13.80 -2.30 -15.16
N ALA A 32 12.65 -1.62 -15.17
CA ALA A 32 11.54 -1.95 -16.06
C ALA A 32 11.80 -1.47 -17.50
N CYS A 33 12.33 -0.24 -17.68
CA CYS A 33 12.52 0.37 -18.99
C CYS A 33 13.91 0.09 -19.57
N LYS A 34 14.98 0.38 -18.80
CA LYS A 34 16.36 0.26 -19.25
C LYS A 34 16.91 -1.18 -19.17
N LYS A 35 16.18 -2.09 -18.52
CA LYS A 35 16.58 -3.49 -18.32
C LYS A 35 17.96 -3.63 -17.66
N VAL A 36 18.26 -2.73 -16.73
CA VAL A 36 19.47 -2.76 -15.91
C VAL A 36 19.11 -3.31 -14.54
N ALA A 37 19.88 -4.28 -14.07
CA ALA A 37 19.69 -4.87 -12.74
C ALA A 37 19.85 -3.82 -11.63
N ALA A 38 19.04 -3.94 -10.59
CA ALA A 38 19.19 -3.18 -9.37
C ALA A 38 20.45 -3.63 -8.59
N THR A 39 21.06 -2.72 -7.84
CA THR A 39 22.16 -3.06 -6.93
C THR A 39 21.62 -3.89 -5.76
N ASN A 40 22.51 -4.51 -4.99
CA ASN A 40 22.09 -5.30 -3.83
C ASN A 40 21.41 -4.42 -2.76
N GLU A 41 21.84 -3.16 -2.60
CA GLU A 41 21.19 -2.21 -1.70
C GLU A 41 19.79 -1.82 -2.18
N GLU A 42 19.62 -1.60 -3.49
CA GLU A 42 18.32 -1.31 -4.08
C GLU A 42 17.36 -2.51 -3.96
N GLU A 43 17.85 -3.74 -4.12
CA GLU A 43 17.06 -4.96 -3.90
C GLU A 43 16.66 -5.13 -2.43
N ASP A 44 17.57 -4.91 -1.48
CA ASP A 44 17.26 -4.93 -0.04
C ASP A 44 16.23 -3.84 0.33
N PHE A 45 16.32 -2.66 -0.30
CA PHE A 45 15.31 -1.63 -0.16
C PHE A 45 13.94 -2.11 -0.67
N LEU A 46 13.85 -2.70 -1.87
CA LEU A 46 12.60 -3.22 -2.41
C LEU A 46 11.99 -4.33 -1.54
N GLU A 47 12.81 -5.21 -0.98
CA GLU A 47 12.34 -6.22 -0.02
C GLU A 47 11.76 -5.61 1.25
N LYS A 48 12.42 -4.58 1.80
CA LYS A 48 11.93 -3.85 2.97
C LYS A 48 10.64 -3.11 2.68
N VAL A 49 10.51 -2.52 1.49
CA VAL A 49 9.26 -1.87 1.05
C VAL A 49 8.12 -2.88 0.95
N SER A 50 8.31 -4.03 0.31
CA SER A 50 7.28 -5.08 0.23
C SER A 50 6.83 -5.54 1.63
N LYS A 51 7.78 -5.84 2.52
CA LYS A 51 7.47 -6.24 3.91
C LYS A 51 6.78 -5.13 4.70
N ALA A 52 7.23 -3.89 4.56
CA ALA A 52 6.62 -2.75 5.25
C ALA A 52 5.18 -2.52 4.76
N ALA A 53 4.94 -2.62 3.46
CA ALA A 53 3.62 -2.51 2.86
C ALA A 53 2.66 -3.61 3.35
N GLU A 54 3.13 -4.86 3.41
CA GLU A 54 2.34 -5.97 3.96
C GLU A 54 1.96 -5.76 5.43
N ASN A 55 2.94 -5.33 6.25
CA ASN A 55 2.72 -5.04 7.67
C ASN A 55 1.80 -3.84 7.90
N ALA A 56 1.86 -2.83 7.02
CA ALA A 56 0.99 -1.66 7.10
C ALA A 56 -0.46 -1.97 6.68
N ASN A 57 -0.65 -2.84 5.69
CA ASN A 57 -1.98 -3.11 5.14
C ASN A 57 -2.83 -4.04 6.03
N THR A 58 -2.19 -4.99 6.71
CA THR A 58 -2.86 -5.94 7.61
C THR A 58 -3.78 -5.26 8.65
N PRO A 59 -3.31 -4.31 9.48
CA PRO A 59 -4.17 -3.66 10.47
C PRO A 59 -5.28 -2.80 9.84
N VAL A 60 -5.06 -2.23 8.66
CA VAL A 60 -6.10 -1.45 7.94
C VAL A 60 -7.27 -2.37 7.54
N LEU A 61 -6.97 -3.51 6.95
CA LEU A 61 -7.98 -4.50 6.55
C LEU A 61 -8.72 -5.10 7.75
N MET A 62 -7.99 -5.36 8.85
CA MET A 62 -8.60 -5.78 10.12
C MET A 62 -9.54 -4.70 10.69
N GLY A 63 -9.13 -3.43 10.63
CA GLY A 63 -9.95 -2.31 11.06
C GLY A 63 -11.24 -2.17 10.25
N ILE A 64 -11.17 -2.29 8.91
CA ILE A 64 -12.36 -2.30 8.05
C ILE A 64 -13.30 -3.46 8.42
N SER A 65 -12.74 -4.66 8.64
CA SER A 65 -13.52 -5.83 9.05
C SER A 65 -14.23 -5.61 10.39
N ALA A 66 -13.54 -5.05 11.39
CA ALA A 66 -14.10 -4.75 12.69
C ALA A 66 -15.24 -3.70 12.62
N ILE A 67 -15.11 -2.70 11.75
CA ILE A 67 -16.19 -1.74 11.48
C ILE A 67 -17.41 -2.46 10.89
N GLY A 68 -17.20 -3.36 9.94
CA GLY A 68 -18.28 -4.17 9.36
C GLY A 68 -18.98 -5.04 10.40
N GLU A 69 -18.22 -5.68 11.30
CA GLU A 69 -18.76 -6.49 12.38
C GLU A 69 -19.57 -5.64 13.37
N LEU A 70 -19.09 -4.44 13.74
CA LEU A 70 -19.83 -3.51 14.58
C LEU A 70 -21.16 -3.11 13.93
N LEU A 71 -21.15 -2.73 12.64
CA LEU A 71 -22.35 -2.36 11.89
C LEU A 71 -23.37 -3.51 11.83
N ALA A 72 -22.90 -4.75 11.68
CA ALA A 72 -23.77 -5.92 11.63
C ALA A 72 -24.48 -6.23 12.96
N HIS A 73 -23.88 -5.85 14.09
CA HIS A 73 -24.41 -6.10 15.42
C HIS A 73 -25.09 -4.88 16.06
N VAL A 74 -25.23 -3.77 15.32
CA VAL A 74 -26.00 -2.64 15.83
C VAL A 74 -27.48 -3.02 15.93
N THR A 75 -28.00 -2.98 17.15
CA THR A 75 -29.40 -3.25 17.47
C THR A 75 -30.28 -1.99 17.54
N ASP A 76 -29.67 -0.82 17.62
CA ASP A 76 -30.35 0.48 17.77
C ASP A 76 -30.41 1.25 16.44
N GLU A 77 -31.35 2.19 16.31
CA GLU A 77 -31.38 3.10 15.16
C GLU A 77 -30.10 3.94 15.10
N VAL A 78 -29.28 3.70 14.09
CA VAL A 78 -28.10 4.54 13.79
C VAL A 78 -28.56 5.78 13.04
N ARG A 79 -28.18 6.95 13.55
CA ARG A 79 -28.38 8.22 12.85
C ARG A 79 -27.69 8.20 11.49
N ILE A 80 -28.36 8.72 10.46
CA ILE A 80 -27.85 8.69 9.08
C ILE A 80 -26.50 9.40 8.92
N GLU A 81 -26.22 10.40 9.75
CA GLU A 81 -24.92 11.09 9.77
C GLU A 81 -23.79 10.14 10.18
N ALA A 82 -24.03 9.27 11.17
CA ALA A 82 -23.05 8.29 11.62
C ALA A 82 -22.80 7.22 10.56
N ILE A 83 -23.85 6.78 9.84
CA ILE A 83 -23.70 5.87 8.69
C ILE A 83 -22.83 6.52 7.61
N ASN A 84 -23.10 7.79 7.28
CA ASN A 84 -22.33 8.53 6.29
C ASN A 84 -20.85 8.67 6.69
N ASP A 85 -20.58 9.02 7.95
CA ASP A 85 -19.21 9.18 8.43
C ASP A 85 -18.45 7.84 8.45
N ILE A 86 -19.11 6.74 8.80
CA ILE A 86 -18.54 5.38 8.71
C ILE A 86 -18.28 4.99 7.26
N GLY A 87 -19.20 5.29 6.34
CA GLY A 87 -19.03 5.03 4.91
C GLY A 87 -17.80 5.75 4.34
N TRP A 88 -17.62 7.03 4.68
CA TRP A 88 -16.43 7.80 4.28
C TRP A 88 -15.14 7.27 4.90
N LEU A 89 -15.17 6.82 6.15
CA LEU A 89 -14.03 6.18 6.78
C LEU A 89 -13.63 4.88 6.08
N ILE A 90 -14.59 3.97 5.82
CA ILE A 90 -14.34 2.72 5.10
C ILE A 90 -13.78 3.01 3.70
N HIS A 91 -14.36 3.99 2.99
CA HIS A 91 -13.87 4.39 1.67
C HIS A 91 -12.42 4.85 1.73
N SER A 92 -12.08 5.75 2.66
CA SER A 92 -10.73 6.30 2.81
C SER A 92 -9.71 5.21 3.16
N LEU A 93 -10.07 4.30 4.09
CA LEU A 93 -9.23 3.16 4.45
C LEU A 93 -9.04 2.19 3.28
N GLY A 94 -10.08 1.95 2.47
CA GLY A 94 -10.01 1.12 1.28
C GLY A 94 -9.07 1.70 0.21
N VAL A 95 -9.12 3.02 -0.02
CA VAL A 95 -8.20 3.71 -0.94
C VAL A 95 -6.75 3.56 -0.48
N GLN A 96 -6.48 3.74 0.82
CA GLN A 96 -5.13 3.51 1.38
C GLN A 96 -4.67 2.06 1.24
N ALA A 97 -5.54 1.11 1.61
CA ALA A 97 -5.21 -0.32 1.55
C ALA A 97 -4.80 -0.72 0.13
N ASN A 98 -5.56 -0.24 -0.87
CA ASN A 98 -5.25 -0.47 -2.27
C ASN A 98 -3.92 0.16 -2.70
N ALA A 99 -3.63 1.38 -2.26
CA ALA A 99 -2.37 2.04 -2.57
C ALA A 99 -1.15 1.33 -1.98
N VAL A 100 -1.26 0.85 -0.74
CA VAL A 100 -0.20 0.08 -0.08
C VAL A 100 -0.02 -1.29 -0.76
N CYS A 101 -1.12 -1.95 -1.17
CA CYS A 101 -1.03 -3.15 -2.01
C CYS A 101 -0.25 -2.88 -3.30
N LYS A 102 -0.57 -1.80 -4.01
CA LYS A 102 0.10 -1.46 -5.26
C LYS A 102 1.60 -1.21 -5.06
N LEU A 103 1.99 -0.53 -3.98
CA LEU A 103 3.39 -0.34 -3.64
C LEU A 103 4.12 -1.69 -3.41
N LYS A 104 3.47 -2.63 -2.71
CA LYS A 104 3.99 -3.98 -2.51
C LYS A 104 4.20 -4.68 -3.87
N GLU A 105 3.18 -4.67 -4.72
CA GLU A 105 3.22 -5.28 -6.05
C GLU A 105 4.34 -4.69 -6.91
N ASP A 106 4.44 -3.36 -6.97
CA ASP A 106 5.49 -2.67 -7.72
C ASP A 106 6.89 -3.08 -7.23
N ALA A 107 7.08 -3.16 -5.91
CA ALA A 107 8.36 -3.56 -5.33
C ALA A 107 8.71 -5.02 -5.66
N GLU A 108 7.75 -5.93 -5.58
CA GLU A 108 7.94 -7.34 -5.91
C GLU A 108 8.22 -7.56 -7.40
N VAL A 109 7.52 -6.85 -8.27
CA VAL A 109 7.73 -6.89 -9.72
C VAL A 109 9.14 -6.42 -10.08
N LEU A 110 9.58 -5.28 -9.53
CA LEU A 110 10.92 -4.76 -9.80
C LEU A 110 12.01 -5.69 -9.25
N LEU A 111 11.81 -6.27 -8.07
CA LEU A 111 12.76 -7.23 -7.50
C LEU A 111 12.87 -8.49 -8.37
N ALA A 112 11.72 -9.03 -8.82
CA ALA A 112 11.69 -10.19 -9.69
C ALA A 112 12.35 -9.90 -11.04
N GLU A 113 12.10 -8.73 -11.63
CA GLU A 113 12.70 -8.34 -12.90
C GLU A 113 14.21 -8.10 -12.78
N SER A 114 14.66 -7.41 -11.72
CA SER A 114 16.09 -7.23 -11.43
C SER A 114 16.84 -8.57 -11.36
N ARG A 115 16.28 -9.53 -10.61
CA ARG A 115 16.86 -10.88 -10.47
C ARG A 115 16.93 -11.62 -11.79
N LYS A 116 15.90 -11.51 -12.63
CA LYS A 116 15.92 -12.10 -13.99
C LYS A 116 17.03 -11.50 -14.85
N ILE A 117 17.22 -10.17 -14.80
CA ILE A 117 18.29 -9.49 -15.54
C ILE A 117 19.67 -9.98 -15.08
N LYS A 118 19.91 -10.08 -13.77
CA LYS A 118 21.18 -10.61 -13.22
C LYS A 118 21.47 -12.02 -13.73
N ILE A 119 20.49 -12.93 -13.61
CA ILE A 119 20.62 -14.33 -14.09
C ILE A 119 20.90 -14.38 -15.60
N ALA A 120 20.23 -13.56 -16.40
CA ALA A 120 20.45 -13.50 -17.84
C ALA A 120 21.85 -12.99 -18.18
N SER A 121 22.37 -12.01 -17.44
CA SER A 121 23.72 -11.47 -17.63
C SER A 121 24.82 -12.48 -17.25
N GLU A 122 24.61 -13.27 -16.20
CA GLU A 122 25.55 -14.31 -15.76
C GLU A 122 25.57 -15.51 -16.73
N ASN A 123 24.39 -15.94 -17.21
CA ASN A 123 24.29 -17.06 -18.15
C ASN A 123 24.66 -16.68 -19.60
N GLY A 124 24.55 -15.39 -19.97
CA GLY A 124 24.95 -14.89 -21.28
C GLY A 124 26.47 -14.83 -21.49
N GLY A 125 27.25 -14.74 -20.41
CA GLY A 125 28.72 -14.72 -20.47
C GLY A 125 29.39 -16.10 -20.58
N LEU A 126 28.64 -17.19 -20.40
CA LEU A 126 29.15 -18.57 -20.54
C LEU A 126 29.08 -19.11 -21.97
N MET A 127 28.52 -18.35 -22.92
CA MET A 127 28.34 -18.73 -24.33
C MET A 127 29.20 -17.90 -25.31
N SER A 128 30.17 -17.13 -24.82
CA SER A 128 31.10 -16.32 -25.62
C SER A 128 32.54 -16.78 -25.51
#